data_AF-A0A350XPL1-F1
#
_entry.id   AF-A0A350XPL1-F1
#
_cell.length_a   1.000
_cell.length_b   1.000
_cell.length_c   1.000
_cell.angle_alpha   90.00
_cell.angle_beta   90.00
_cell.angle_gamma   90.00
#
_symmetry.space_group_name_H-M   'P 1'
#
loop_
_entity.id
_entity.type
_entity.pdbx_description
1 polymer ?
#
loop_
_entity_poly.entity_id
_entity_poly.type
_entity_poly.pdbx_seq_one_letter_code
_entity_poly.pdbx_strand_id
1 'polypeptide(L)'
;MSTDSGSKDRDPGPGEPPSLEAMPTYVGPVERSIRDAIARGEFDNLPGAGKLLPDLDREYDPDWWARRYLDEARAHDAADEMRRTIRKELPFLRTMPDRTAAAARIAELNALVAGVNRALAPGDRIPPIV
;
A
#
# COMPACT_ATOMS: atom_id res chain seq x y z
N MET A 1 36.59 46.65 -7.86
CA MET A 1 35.26 46.51 -8.49
C MET A 1 35.11 45.07 -8.95
N SER A 2 33.97 44.45 -8.60
CA SER A 2 33.39 43.19 -9.10
C SER A 2 34.15 41.90 -8.80
N THR A 3 33.83 41.11 -7.76
CA THR A 3 32.69 40.17 -7.60
C THR A 3 32.56 39.14 -8.73
N ASP A 4 33.13 37.96 -8.52
CA ASP A 4 32.64 36.72 -9.14
C ASP A 4 32.16 35.81 -8.01
N SER A 5 30.86 35.88 -7.74
CA SER A 5 30.17 35.05 -6.77
C SER A 5 29.63 33.85 -7.53
N GLY A 6 30.48 32.84 -7.70
CA GLY A 6 30.08 31.53 -8.21
C GLY A 6 29.10 30.89 -7.21
N SER A 7 27.82 30.98 -7.51
CA SER A 7 26.75 30.31 -6.77
C SER A 7 26.97 28.80 -6.86
N LYS A 8 27.28 28.20 -5.72
CA LYS A 8 27.56 26.77 -5.58
C LYS A 8 26.22 26.05 -5.46
N ASP A 9 25.70 25.58 -6.59
CA ASP A 9 24.65 24.56 -6.64
C ASP A 9 25.22 23.29 -5.97
N ARG A 10 24.92 23.11 -4.68
CA ARG A 10 25.19 21.85 -3.99
C ARG A 10 24.00 20.95 -4.20
N ASP A 11 24.23 19.83 -4.85
CA ASP A 11 23.29 18.71 -4.87
C ASP A 11 23.03 18.26 -3.42
N PRO A 12 21.76 18.15 -2.96
CA PRO A 12 21.46 17.74 -1.59
C PRO A 12 21.96 16.31 -1.35
N GLY A 13 22.64 16.11 -0.22
CA GLY A 13 23.17 14.80 0.17
C GLY A 13 22.06 13.78 0.48
N PRO A 14 22.35 12.47 0.42
CA PRO A 14 21.36 11.44 0.67
C PRO A 14 20.89 11.52 2.13
N GLY A 15 19.65 11.97 2.34
CA GLY A 15 19.02 12.10 3.66
C GLY A 15 18.64 13.54 4.04
N GLU A 16 19.03 14.55 3.27
CA GLU A 16 18.55 15.92 3.47
C GLU A 16 17.21 16.08 2.74
N PRO A 17 16.10 16.43 3.44
CA PRO A 17 14.83 16.67 2.77
C PRO A 17 15.04 17.77 1.72
N PRO A 18 14.46 17.64 0.51
CA PRO A 18 14.62 18.65 -0.53
C PRO A 18 14.26 20.02 0.02
N SER A 19 15.07 21.04 -0.31
CA SER A 19 14.77 22.41 0.08
C SER A 19 13.34 22.76 -0.37
N LEU A 20 12.64 23.59 0.41
CA LEU A 20 11.25 23.99 0.10
C LEU A 20 11.11 24.60 -1.31
N GLU A 21 12.20 25.12 -1.87
CA GLU A 21 12.29 25.65 -3.24
C GLU A 21 12.37 24.56 -4.33
N ALA A 22 12.85 23.36 -4.02
CA ALA A 22 13.02 22.24 -4.95
C ALA A 22 11.84 21.25 -4.96
N MET A 23 10.86 21.40 -4.07
CA MET A 23 9.69 20.51 -4.02
C MET A 23 8.69 20.85 -5.14
N PRO A 24 8.06 19.85 -5.78
CA PRO A 24 7.06 20.08 -6.83
C PRO A 24 5.87 20.89 -6.30
N THR A 25 5.21 21.65 -7.18
CA THR A 25 4.11 22.59 -6.89
C THR A 25 2.91 21.99 -6.10
N TYR A 26 2.85 20.67 -5.96
CA TYR A 26 1.82 19.94 -5.22
C TYR A 26 1.90 20.09 -3.68
N VAL A 27 3.03 20.54 -3.11
CA VAL A 27 3.13 20.84 -1.67
C VAL A 27 2.07 21.85 -1.24
N GLY A 28 1.84 22.91 -2.03
CA GLY A 28 0.86 23.95 -1.70
C GLY A 28 -0.59 23.43 -1.53
N PRO A 29 -1.13 22.66 -2.50
CA PRO A 29 -2.42 21.99 -2.36
C PRO A 29 -2.52 21.05 -1.15
N VAL A 30 -1.49 20.26 -0.87
CA VAL A 30 -1.48 19.33 0.28
C VAL A 30 -1.48 20.08 1.60
N GLU A 31 -0.62 21.08 1.77
CA GLU A 31 -0.56 21.90 2.98
C GLU A 31 -1.89 22.60 3.29
N ARG A 32 -2.57 23.09 2.23
CA ARG A 32 -3.91 23.67 2.37
C ARG A 32 -4.93 22.63 2.81
N SER A 33 -4.93 21.45 2.19
CA SER A 33 -5.84 20.36 2.56
C SER A 33 -5.67 19.94 4.02
N ILE A 34 -4.43 19.84 4.51
CA ILE A 34 -4.14 19.50 5.91
C ILE A 34 -4.67 20.59 6.83
N ARG A 35 -4.38 21.86 6.54
CA ARG A 35 -4.83 23.00 7.35
C ARG A 35 -6.36 23.08 7.41
N ASP A 36 -7.03 22.87 6.30
CA ASP A 36 -8.49 22.92 6.25
C ASP A 36 -9.11 21.73 7.02
N ALA A 37 -8.51 20.54 6.95
CA ALA A 37 -8.94 19.38 7.73
C ALA A 37 -8.74 19.57 9.25
N ILE A 38 -7.63 20.21 9.66
CA ILE A 38 -7.42 20.63 11.05
C ILE A 38 -8.50 21.65 11.47
N ALA A 39 -8.77 22.65 10.65
CA ALA A 39 -9.79 23.68 10.95
C ALA A 39 -11.21 23.11 11.08
N ARG A 40 -11.51 22.02 10.35
CA ARG A 40 -12.78 21.27 10.45
C ARG A 40 -12.82 20.30 11.62
N GLY A 41 -11.74 20.16 12.39
CA GLY A 41 -11.66 19.20 13.49
C GLY A 41 -11.66 17.75 13.03
N GLU A 42 -11.26 17.45 11.78
CA GLU A 42 -11.21 16.06 11.28
C GLU A 42 -10.17 15.21 12.01
N PHE A 43 -9.23 15.86 12.71
CA PHE A 43 -8.25 15.23 13.58
C PHE A 43 -8.70 15.21 15.06
N ASP A 44 -9.85 15.80 15.39
CA ASP A 44 -10.40 15.73 16.74
C ASP A 44 -11.03 14.35 16.95
N ASN A 45 -10.67 13.68 18.05
CA ASN A 45 -11.16 12.34 18.41
C ASN A 45 -10.78 11.22 17.44
N LEU A 46 -9.57 11.25 16.88
CA LEU A 46 -9.04 10.13 16.09
C LEU A 46 -9.18 8.79 16.83
N PRO A 47 -9.32 7.68 16.10
CA PRO A 47 -9.29 6.35 16.70
C PRO A 47 -8.03 6.17 17.57
N GLY A 48 -8.21 6.05 18.88
CA GLY A 48 -7.11 5.97 19.85
C GLY A 48 -6.88 7.23 20.69
N ALA A 49 -7.55 8.35 20.38
CA ALA A 49 -7.46 9.57 21.18
C ALA A 49 -7.85 9.31 22.65
N GLY A 50 -6.96 9.66 23.57
CA GLY A 50 -7.14 9.44 25.01
C GLY A 50 -7.08 7.98 25.47
N LYS A 51 -6.89 7.01 24.56
CA LYS A 51 -6.69 5.60 24.91
C LYS A 51 -5.21 5.35 25.17
N LEU A 52 -4.92 4.37 26.02
CA LEU A 52 -3.56 3.87 26.16
C LEU A 52 -3.08 3.37 24.80
N LEU A 53 -1.81 3.64 24.49
CA LEU A 53 -1.14 3.07 23.33
C LEU A 53 -1.30 1.54 23.41
N PRO A 54 -1.89 0.90 22.39
CA PRO A 54 -1.96 -0.55 22.37
C PRO A 54 -0.55 -1.12 22.39
N ASP A 55 -0.39 -2.27 23.04
CA ASP A 55 0.89 -2.99 23.13
C ASP A 55 2.02 -2.26 23.87
N LEU A 56 1.71 -1.25 24.70
CA LEU A 56 2.71 -0.56 25.53
C LEU A 56 3.40 -1.49 26.55
N ASP A 57 2.73 -2.58 26.92
CA ASP A 57 3.23 -3.60 27.85
C ASP A 57 4.13 -4.64 27.15
N ARG A 58 4.23 -4.58 25.80
CA ARG A 58 5.07 -5.48 25.02
C ARG A 58 6.48 -4.90 24.88
N GLU A 59 7.46 -5.79 24.86
CA GLU A 59 8.84 -5.41 24.57
C GLU A 59 8.92 -4.79 23.17
N TYR A 60 9.54 -3.61 23.09
CA TYR A 60 9.70 -2.87 21.86
C TYR A 60 10.56 -3.68 20.88
N ASP A 61 9.95 -4.16 19.80
CA ASP A 61 10.62 -4.91 18.73
C ASP A 61 11.17 -3.92 17.70
N PRO A 62 12.46 -3.58 17.68
CA PRO A 62 13.00 -2.59 16.74
C PRO A 62 12.81 -2.98 15.26
N ASP A 63 12.58 -4.26 14.99
CA ASP A 63 12.41 -4.83 13.66
C ASP A 63 10.93 -5.03 13.29
N TRP A 64 9.99 -4.52 14.10
CA TRP A 64 8.54 -4.68 13.89
C TRP A 64 8.11 -4.26 12.48
N TRP A 65 8.69 -3.17 11.98
CA TRP A 65 8.39 -2.60 10.67
C TRP A 65 8.95 -3.46 9.53
N ALA A 66 10.12 -4.06 9.72
CA ALA A 66 10.76 -4.92 8.74
C ALA A 66 10.01 -6.26 8.59
N ARG A 67 9.58 -6.85 9.72
CA ARG A 67 8.70 -8.04 9.69
C ARG A 67 7.39 -7.72 8.98
N ARG A 68 6.76 -6.60 9.34
CA ARG A 68 5.51 -6.16 8.69
C ARG A 68 5.69 -5.97 7.19
N TYR A 69 6.76 -5.29 6.77
CA TYR A 69 7.08 -5.08 5.37
C TYR A 69 7.28 -6.40 4.62
N LEU A 70 7.99 -7.36 5.23
CA LEU A 70 8.20 -8.68 4.64
C LEU A 70 6.89 -9.47 4.50
N ASP A 71 6.02 -9.41 5.51
CA ASP A 71 4.71 -10.08 5.47
C ASP A 71 3.80 -9.46 4.41
N GLU A 72 3.79 -8.13 4.28
CA GLU A 72 3.10 -7.41 3.20
C GLU A 72 3.66 -7.82 1.83
N ALA A 73 4.98 -7.82 1.65
CA ALA A 73 5.63 -8.23 0.40
C ALA A 73 5.26 -9.67 0.01
N ARG A 74 5.28 -10.61 0.96
CA ARG A 74 4.85 -12.00 0.74
C ARG A 74 3.38 -12.10 0.34
N ALA A 75 2.51 -11.29 0.94
CA ALA A 75 1.10 -11.25 0.58
C ALA A 75 0.91 -10.75 -0.86
N HIS A 76 1.66 -9.73 -1.28
CA HIS A 76 1.67 -9.24 -2.65
C HIS A 76 2.21 -10.27 -3.65
N ASP A 77 3.32 -10.95 -3.33
CA ASP A 77 3.86 -12.02 -4.18
C ASP A 77 2.85 -13.17 -4.37
N ALA A 78 2.18 -13.58 -3.30
CA ALA A 78 1.12 -14.59 -3.36
C ALA A 78 -0.07 -14.14 -4.22
N ALA A 79 -0.44 -12.85 -4.15
CA ALA A 79 -1.48 -12.26 -4.97
C ALA A 79 -1.11 -12.25 -6.45
N ASP A 80 0.13 -11.91 -6.78
CA ASP A 80 0.62 -11.91 -8.16
C ASP A 80 0.66 -13.31 -8.75
N GLU A 81 1.07 -14.31 -7.97
CA GLU A 81 1.00 -15.72 -8.40
C GLU A 81 -0.44 -16.18 -8.64
N MET A 82 -1.37 -15.79 -7.76
CA MET A 82 -2.79 -16.09 -7.95
C MET A 82 -3.32 -15.43 -9.23
N ARG A 83 -2.97 -14.16 -9.49
CA ARG A 83 -3.34 -13.45 -10.73
C ARG A 83 -2.75 -14.14 -11.97
N ARG A 84 -1.50 -14.63 -11.91
CA ARG A 84 -0.89 -15.41 -12.99
C ARG A 84 -1.65 -16.71 -13.26
N THR A 85 -1.99 -17.45 -12.20
CA THR A 85 -2.77 -18.69 -12.29
C THR A 85 -4.14 -18.44 -12.93
N ILE A 86 -4.87 -17.41 -12.48
CA ILE A 86 -6.18 -17.06 -13.07
C ILE A 86 -6.02 -16.69 -14.54
N ARG A 87 -5.06 -15.84 -14.89
CA ARG A 87 -4.79 -15.44 -16.28
C ARG A 87 -4.51 -16.64 -17.18
N LYS A 88 -3.81 -17.64 -16.65
CA LYS A 88 -3.47 -18.87 -17.37
C LYS A 88 -4.68 -19.81 -17.51
N GLU A 89 -5.42 -20.08 -16.44
CA GLU A 89 -6.46 -21.12 -16.45
C GLU A 89 -7.82 -20.64 -16.98
N LEU A 90 -8.22 -19.41 -16.66
CA LEU A 90 -9.58 -18.92 -16.91
C LEU A 90 -10.01 -18.99 -18.40
N PRO A 91 -9.16 -18.71 -19.40
CA PRO A 91 -9.54 -18.86 -20.80
C PRO A 91 -9.95 -20.29 -21.19
N PHE A 92 -9.27 -21.30 -20.63
CA PHE A 92 -9.56 -22.72 -20.91
C PHE A 92 -10.84 -23.18 -20.21
N LEU A 93 -11.07 -22.73 -18.96
CA LEU A 93 -12.29 -23.06 -18.23
C LEU A 93 -13.54 -22.51 -18.92
N ARG A 94 -13.43 -21.33 -19.55
CA ARG A 94 -14.55 -20.71 -20.28
C ARG A 94 -14.97 -21.49 -21.54
N THR A 95 -14.01 -22.13 -22.20
CA THR A 95 -14.25 -22.90 -23.43
C THR A 95 -14.49 -24.39 -23.18
N MET A 96 -14.33 -24.85 -21.93
CA MET A 96 -14.50 -26.24 -21.55
C MET A 96 -15.95 -26.72 -21.81
N PRO A 97 -16.15 -27.87 -22.49
CA PRO A 97 -17.49 -28.42 -22.73
C PRO A 97 -18.20 -28.85 -21.45
N ASP A 98 -17.46 -29.44 -20.51
CA ASP A 98 -17.99 -29.82 -19.21
C ASP A 98 -18.15 -28.60 -18.30
N ARG A 99 -19.38 -28.08 -18.28
CA ARG A 99 -19.74 -26.91 -17.47
C ARG A 99 -19.69 -27.19 -15.97
N THR A 100 -19.95 -28.42 -15.55
CA THR A 100 -19.91 -28.80 -14.13
C THR A 100 -18.48 -28.82 -13.62
N ALA A 101 -17.56 -29.44 -14.37
CA ALA A 101 -16.14 -29.44 -14.05
C ALA A 101 -15.55 -28.01 -14.08
N ALA A 102 -15.92 -27.20 -15.08
CA ALA A 102 -15.49 -25.81 -15.15
C ALA A 102 -15.97 -24.99 -13.93
N ALA A 103 -17.23 -25.13 -13.54
CA ALA A 103 -17.79 -24.45 -12.36
C ALA A 103 -17.10 -24.89 -11.06
N ALA A 104 -16.83 -26.19 -10.90
CA ALA A 104 -16.10 -26.71 -9.74
C ALA A 104 -14.71 -26.10 -9.63
N ARG A 105 -13.95 -26.03 -10.74
CA ARG A 105 -12.62 -25.42 -10.74
C ARG A 105 -12.65 -23.92 -10.47
N ILE A 106 -13.64 -23.19 -10.99
CA ILE A 106 -13.83 -21.77 -10.67
C ILE A 106 -14.10 -21.58 -9.16
N ALA A 107 -14.92 -22.45 -8.56
CA ALA A 107 -15.19 -22.40 -7.12
C ALA A 107 -13.91 -22.65 -6.29
N GLU A 108 -13.06 -23.60 -6.70
CA GLU A 108 -11.75 -23.81 -6.08
C GLU A 108 -10.86 -22.58 -6.18
N LEU A 109 -10.74 -21.97 -7.37
CA LEU A 109 -9.96 -20.75 -7.57
C LEU A 109 -10.48 -19.59 -6.71
N ASN A 110 -11.80 -19.45 -6.56
CA ASN A 110 -12.40 -18.46 -5.68
C ASN A 110 -12.09 -18.70 -4.20
N ALA A 111 -12.03 -19.97 -3.77
CA ALA A 111 -11.61 -20.32 -2.41
C ALA A 111 -10.14 -19.96 -2.15
N LEU A 112 -9.26 -20.19 -3.14
CA LEU A 112 -7.86 -19.79 -3.08
C LEU A 112 -7.70 -18.26 -3.03
N VAL A 113 -8.44 -17.54 -3.89
CA VAL A 113 -8.50 -16.06 -3.89
C VAL A 113 -8.94 -15.54 -2.52
N ALA A 114 -9.99 -16.12 -1.93
CA ALA A 114 -10.43 -15.76 -0.58
C ALA A 114 -9.34 -16.01 0.47
N GLY A 115 -8.53 -17.05 0.28
CA GLY A 115 -7.36 -17.34 1.11
C GLY A 115 -6.33 -16.22 1.08
N VAL A 116 -5.91 -15.84 -0.12
CA VAL A 116 -4.92 -14.76 -0.34
C VAL A 116 -5.45 -13.42 0.16
N ASN A 117 -6.73 -13.11 -0.12
CA ASN A 117 -7.36 -11.84 0.26
C ASN A 117 -7.41 -11.59 1.78
N ARG A 118 -7.25 -12.61 2.63
CA ARG A 118 -7.18 -12.44 4.09
C ARG A 118 -5.90 -11.69 4.52
N ALA A 119 -4.83 -11.80 3.75
CA ALA A 119 -3.55 -11.14 4.04
C ALA A 119 -3.43 -9.77 3.36
N LEU A 120 -4.37 -9.40 2.49
CA LEU A 120 -4.32 -8.16 1.71
C LEU A 120 -5.21 -7.06 2.30
N ALA A 121 -4.74 -5.82 2.19
CA ALA A 121 -5.56 -4.64 2.43
C ALA A 121 -6.76 -4.60 1.46
N PRO A 122 -7.91 -4.01 1.83
CA PRO A 122 -9.12 -4.02 1.01
C PRO A 122 -8.92 -3.52 -0.43
N GLY A 123 -8.02 -2.56 -0.66
CA GLY A 123 -7.73 -2.00 -1.99
C GLY A 123 -6.96 -2.95 -2.93
N ASP A 124 -6.24 -3.93 -2.37
CA ASP A 124 -5.34 -4.81 -3.14
C ASP A 124 -5.95 -6.18 -3.43
N ARG A 125 -7.14 -6.46 -2.87
CA ARG A 125 -7.82 -7.74 -2.98
C ARG A 125 -8.11 -8.11 -4.43
N ILE A 126 -7.95 -9.40 -4.72
CA ILE A 126 -8.31 -9.98 -6.01
C ILE A 126 -9.84 -10.20 -6.02
N PRO A 127 -10.57 -9.71 -7.04
CA PRO A 127 -12.00 -9.95 -7.13
C PRO A 127 -12.31 -11.43 -7.39
N PRO A 128 -13.47 -11.94 -6.93
CA PRO A 128 -13.90 -13.28 -7.27
C PRO A 128 -14.13 -13.42 -8.78
N ILE A 129 -13.86 -14.60 -9.30
CA ILE A 129 -14.09 -15.01 -10.68
C ILE A 129 -15.59 -15.29 -10.86
N VAL A 130 -16.16 -14.73 -11.92
CA VAL A 130 -17.54 -14.92 -12.42
C VAL A 130 -17.55 -15.69 -13.74
#